data_AF-A0A7V9IVX7-F1
#
_entry.id   AF-A0A7V9IVX7-F1
#
_cell.length_a   1.000
_cell.length_b   1.000
_cell.length_c   1.000
_cell.angle_alpha   90.00
_cell.angle_beta   90.00
_cell.angle_gamma   90.00
#
_symmetry.space_group_name_H-M   'P 1'
#
loop_
_entity.id
_entity.type
_entity.pdbx_description
1 polymer ?
#
loop_
_entity_poly.entity_id
_entity_poly.type
_entity_poly.pdbx_seq_one_letter_code
_entity_poly.pdbx_strand_id
1 'polypeptide(L)' 'MASATDTLRRTPLFERHREAGARLVPFAGWEMPVQYEGIGPEHRTVRGAAGVFDV' A
#
# COMPACT_ATOMS: atom_id res chain seq x y z
N MET A 1 -0.04 12.73 17.99
CA MET A 1 1.00 13.01 16.98
C MET A 1 2.07 11.94 17.15
N ALA A 2 1.97 10.82 16.45
CA ALA A 2 2.89 9.69 16.63
C ALA A 2 4.27 10.06 16.04
N SER A 3 5.28 10.00 16.89
CA SER A 3 6.66 10.41 16.63
C SER A 3 7.37 9.42 15.70
N ALA A 4 8.10 9.96 14.74
CA ALA A 4 8.86 9.24 13.72
C ALA A 4 10.16 8.67 14.29
N THR A 5 10.19 7.40 14.74
CA THR A 5 11.42 6.56 14.85
C THR A 5 11.10 5.11 15.26
N ASP A 6 10.04 4.51 14.72
CA ASP A 6 9.91 3.04 14.76
C ASP A 6 10.14 2.55 13.33
N THR A 7 11.10 1.65 13.13
CA THR A 7 11.44 1.16 11.80
C THR A 7 10.26 0.33 11.32
N LEU A 8 9.38 0.95 10.53
CA LEU A 8 8.18 0.28 10.04
C LEU A 8 8.59 -1.01 9.33
N ARG A 9 7.93 -2.09 9.69
CA ARG A 9 8.18 -3.39 9.08
C ARG A 9 7.74 -3.31 7.62
N ARG A 10 8.55 -3.87 6.72
CA ARG A 10 8.29 -3.86 5.27
C ARG A 10 7.90 -5.24 4.83
N THR A 11 6.91 -5.32 3.93
CA THR A 11 6.54 -6.60 3.31
C THR A 11 7.60 -7.01 2.28
N PRO A 12 7.70 -8.30 1.92
CA PRO A 12 8.57 -8.74 0.83
C PRO A 12 8.24 -8.08 -0.52
N LEU A 13 7.03 -7.54 -0.68
CA LEU A 13 6.57 -6.84 -1.89
C LEU A 13 6.81 -5.32 -1.83
N PHE A 14 7.44 -4.80 -0.77
CA PHE A 14 7.69 -3.38 -0.58
C PHE A 14 8.32 -2.69 -1.79
N GLU A 15 9.38 -3.27 -2.37
CA GLU A 15 10.04 -2.69 -3.54
C GLU A 15 9.13 -2.65 -4.76
N ARG A 16 8.30 -3.69 -4.96
CA ARG A 16 7.32 -3.71 -6.06
C ARG A 16 6.26 -2.63 -5.89
N HIS A 17 5.81 -2.41 -4.66
CA HIS A 17 4.86 -1.34 -4.35
C HIS A 17 5.48 0.03 -4.64
N ARG A 18 6.75 0.23 -4.25
CA ARG A 18 7.49 1.46 -4.52
C ARG A 18 7.68 1.72 -6.01
N GLU A 19 8.05 0.70 -6.77
CA GLU A 19 8.20 0.76 -8.23
C GLU A 19 6.86 1.00 -8.94
N ALA A 20 5.77 0.41 -8.43
CA ALA A 20 4.41 0.61 -8.93
C ALA A 20 3.82 1.98 -8.56
N GLY A 21 4.56 2.86 -7.88
CA GLY A 21 4.10 4.19 -7.48
C GLY A 21 3.10 4.18 -6.33
N ALA A 22 3.09 3.13 -5.51
CA ALA A 22 2.19 3.02 -4.37
C ALA A 22 2.45 4.13 -3.34
N ARG A 23 1.37 4.70 -2.83
CA ARG A 23 1.40 5.56 -1.65
C ARG A 23 1.51 4.68 -0.41
N LEU A 24 2.72 4.58 0.12
CA LEU A 24 3.02 3.84 1.33
C LEU A 24 2.69 4.67 2.57
N VAL A 25 2.03 4.07 3.55
CA VAL A 25 1.65 4.73 4.81
C VAL A 25 1.96 3.83 6.01
N PRO A 26 2.28 4.41 7.17
CA PRO A 26 2.39 3.66 8.42
C PRO A 26 1.03 3.10 8.82
N PHE A 27 0.89 1.78 8.81
CA PHE A 27 -0.31 1.07 9.24
C PHE A 27 0.08 -0.13 10.13
N ALA A 28 -0.44 -0.18 11.37
CA ALA A 28 -0.16 -1.27 12.33
C ALA A 28 1.35 -1.59 12.54
N GLY A 29 2.23 -0.59 12.41
CA GLY A 29 3.69 -0.78 12.50
C GLY A 29 4.33 -1.37 11.24
N TRP A 30 3.62 -1.37 10.12
CA TRP A 30 4.09 -1.75 8.79
C TRP A 30 4.00 -0.57 7.80
N GLU A 31 4.86 -0.61 6.79
CA GLU A 31 4.84 0.31 5.66
C GLU A 31 4.01 -0.31 4.54
N MET A 32 2.71 0.02 4.48
CA MET A 32 1.72 -0.63 3.62
C MET A 32 1.26 0.28 2.47
N PRO A 33 1.03 -0.27 1.26
CA PRO A 33 0.49 0.50 0.14
C PRO A 33 -1.01 0.76 0.33
N VAL A 34 -1.43 2.04 0.33
CA VAL A 34 -2.86 2.41 0.49
C VAL A 34 -3.57 2.65 -0.84
N GLN A 35 -2.84 3.10 -1.86
CA GLN A 35 -3.33 3.34 -3.21
C GLN A 35 -2.15 3.40 -4.18
N TYR A 36 -2.39 3.11 -5.46
CA TYR A 36 -1.42 3.24 -6.55
C TYR A 36 -1.87 4.38 -7.48
N GLU A 37 -2.88 4.13 -8.30
CA GLU A 37 -3.47 5.11 -9.22
C GLU A 37 -4.61 5.90 -8.55
N GLY A 38 -5.27 5.31 -7.56
CA GLY A 38 -6.31 5.95 -6.79
C GLY A 38 -7.41 4.98 -6.35
N ILE A 39 -8.03 5.29 -5.20
CA ILE A 39 -9.03 4.44 -4.56
C ILE A 39 -10.24 4.19 -5.48
N GLY A 40 -10.70 5.21 -6.23
CA GLY A 40 -11.84 5.09 -7.14
C GLY A 40 -11.59 4.15 -8.33
N PRO A 41 -10.52 4.37 -9.12
CA PRO A 41 -10.10 3.45 -10.16
C PRO A 41 -9.89 2.01 -9.65
N GLU A 42 -9.15 1.82 -8.57
CA GLU A 42 -8.85 0.49 -8.01
C GLU A 42 -10.13 -0.23 -7.57
N HIS A 43 -11.04 0.47 -6.88
CA HIS A 43 -12.33 -0.10 -6.50
C HIS A 43 -13.15 -0.53 -7.72
N ARG A 44 -13.17 0.26 -8.80
CA ARG A 44 -13.87 -0.12 -10.04
C ARG A 44 -13.23 -1.35 -10.69
N THR A 45 -11.90 -1.42 -10.74
CA THR A 45 -11.17 -2.56 -11.31
C THR A 45 -11.44 -3.84 -10.53
N VAL A 46 -11.42 -3.80 -9.20
CA VAL A 46 -11.74 -4.96 -8.35
C VAL A 46 -13.19 -5.41 -8.53
N ARG A 47 -14.12 -4.46 -8.72
CA ARG A 47 -15.55 -4.75 -8.94
C ARG A 47 -15.83 -5.33 -10.33
N GLY A 48 -15.11 -4.88 -11.35
CA GLY A 48 -15.35 -5.27 -12.75
C GLY A 48 -14.46 -6.40 -13.26
N ALA A 49 -13.33 -6.66 -12.60
CA ALA A 49 -12.34 -7.64 -13.01
C ALA A 49 -11.69 -8.31 -11.78
N ALA A 50 -10.45 -7.94 -11.46
CA ALA A 50 -9.68 -8.51 -10.36
C ALA A 50 -8.75 -7.45 -9.76
N GLY A 51 -8.40 -7.61 -8.48
CA GLY A 51 -7.36 -6.83 -7.82
C GLY A 51 -6.48 -7.70 -6.95
N VAL A 52 -5.22 -7.30 -6.80
CA VAL A 52 -4.22 -7.98 -5.97
C VAL A 52 -3.92 -7.10 -4.77
N PHE A 53 -3.98 -7.68 -3.58
CA PHE A 53 -3.73 -6.99 -2.31
C PHE A 53 -2.63 -7.74 -1.55
N ASP A 54 -1.72 -6.98 -0.95
CA ASP A 54 -0.73 -7.46 0.01
C ASP A 54 -1.35 -7.31 1.40
N VAL A 55 -1.53 -8.41 2.15
CA VAL A 55 -2.33 -8.50 3.39
C VAL A 55 -1.54 -9.01 4.58
#